data_AF-A0AAE1XCD5-F1
#
_entry.id   AF-A0AAE1XCD5-F1
#
_cell.length_a   1.000
_cell.length_b   1.000
_cell.length_c   1.000
_cell.angle_alpha   90.00
_cell.angle_beta   90.00
_cell.angle_gamma   90.00
#
_symmetry.space_group_name_H-M   'P 1'
#
loop_
_entity.id
_entity.type
_entity.pdbx_description
1 polymer ?
#
loop_
_entity_poly.entity_id
_entity_poly.type
_entity_poly.pdbx_seq_one_letter_code
_entity_poly.pdbx_strand_id
1 'polypeptide(L)'
;MDTRKNRYANFQELYLYYYYVAGTVGLMSVPVMGIAPESSLSAQTIYNAALYLGIGNQLTNILRDVGEDASRGRVYLPQDELEKFGLCDKDVFSRKVTEGWREFMKEQIRRARFFFDLAEEGANQLHKASRWPVWSSLMLYRMILDSIENNDYDNLTKRAYVGRTKKLMALPVAYAKALSSPRTTPPWQSC
;
A
#
# COMPACT_ATOMS: atom_id res chain seq x y z
N MET A 1 -0.43 -9.12 -19.44
CA MET A 1 -1.19 -9.70 -18.30
C MET A 1 -2.49 -8.94 -18.05
N ASP A 2 -2.46 -7.62 -17.82
CA ASP A 2 -3.65 -6.82 -17.43
C ASP A 2 -4.67 -6.50 -18.57
N THR A 3 -4.29 -6.67 -19.83
CA THR A 3 -5.22 -6.47 -20.97
C THR A 3 -6.21 -7.62 -21.16
N ARG A 4 -6.00 -8.76 -20.47
CA ARG A 4 -6.82 -9.98 -20.61
C ARG A 4 -7.32 -10.55 -19.28
N LYS A 5 -6.55 -10.42 -18.19
CA LYS A 5 -6.94 -10.94 -16.87
C LYS A 5 -7.61 -9.85 -16.04
N ASN A 6 -8.87 -10.08 -15.68
CA ASN A 6 -9.69 -9.17 -14.89
C ASN A 6 -10.22 -9.78 -13.59
N ARG A 7 -9.82 -11.02 -13.28
CA ARG A 7 -10.14 -11.79 -12.07
C ARG A 7 -8.93 -12.55 -11.58
N TYR A 8 -8.82 -12.70 -10.27
CA TYR A 8 -7.69 -13.32 -9.60
C TYR A 8 -8.21 -14.31 -8.57
N ALA A 9 -7.83 -15.57 -8.71
CA ALA A 9 -8.37 -16.66 -7.90
C ALA A 9 -8.09 -16.45 -6.40
N ASN A 10 -6.91 -15.93 -6.09
CA ASN A 10 -6.46 -15.72 -4.71
C ASN A 10 -5.48 -14.55 -4.58
N PHE A 11 -5.11 -14.26 -3.33
CA PHE A 11 -4.16 -13.20 -3.02
C PHE A 11 -2.78 -13.44 -3.65
N GLN A 12 -2.32 -14.68 -3.79
CA GLN A 12 -1.00 -14.99 -4.37
C GLN A 12 -0.93 -14.53 -5.84
N GLU A 13 -2.00 -14.75 -6.61
CA GLU A 13 -2.07 -14.25 -7.99
C GLU A 13 -2.07 -12.71 -8.04
N LEU A 14 -2.80 -12.06 -7.13
CA LEU A 14 -2.80 -10.60 -7.02
C LEU A 14 -1.46 -10.05 -6.57
N TYR A 15 -0.80 -10.70 -5.63
CA TYR A 15 0.52 -10.32 -5.16
C TYR A 15 1.53 -10.34 -6.29
N LEU A 16 1.49 -11.36 -7.15
CA LEU A 16 2.36 -11.42 -8.33
C LEU A 16 2.07 -10.26 -9.30
N TYR A 17 0.80 -9.90 -9.48
CA TYR A 17 0.44 -8.69 -10.23
C TYR A 17 1.01 -7.43 -9.58
N TYR A 18 0.88 -7.26 -8.26
CA TYR A 18 1.42 -6.09 -7.52
C TYR A 18 2.94 -6.02 -7.63
N TYR A 19 3.61 -7.15 -7.52
CA TYR A 19 5.05 -7.28 -7.73
C TYR A 19 5.44 -6.73 -9.10
N TYR A 20 4.79 -7.18 -10.19
CA TYR A 20 5.15 -6.75 -11.53
C TYR A 20 4.86 -5.28 -11.83
N VAL A 21 3.74 -4.73 -11.36
CA VAL A 21 3.30 -3.37 -11.74
C VAL A 21 3.81 -2.26 -10.82
N ALA A 22 4.15 -2.58 -9.57
CA ALA A 22 4.56 -1.57 -8.59
C ALA A 22 5.78 -2.00 -7.76
N GLY A 23 5.89 -3.29 -7.44
CA GLY A 23 7.05 -3.81 -6.72
C GLY A 23 8.36 -3.62 -7.48
N THR A 24 8.37 -3.96 -8.77
CA THR A 24 9.50 -3.73 -9.69
C THR A 24 9.88 -2.25 -9.77
N VAL A 25 8.90 -1.34 -9.77
CA VAL A 25 9.13 0.11 -9.75
C VAL A 25 9.84 0.53 -8.47
N GLY A 26 9.43 -0.02 -7.32
CA GLY A 26 10.14 0.15 -6.05
C GLY A 26 11.60 -0.29 -6.13
N LEU A 27 11.86 -1.50 -6.64
CA LEU A 27 13.21 -2.04 -6.82
C LEU A 27 14.08 -1.15 -7.74
N MET A 28 13.53 -0.70 -8.87
CA MET A 28 14.23 0.17 -9.82
C MET A 28 14.48 1.58 -9.27
N SER A 29 13.71 2.01 -8.27
CA SER A 29 13.85 3.33 -7.64
C SER A 29 15.00 3.40 -6.65
N VAL A 30 15.40 2.28 -6.04
CA VAL A 30 16.45 2.26 -4.99
C VAL A 30 17.79 2.81 -5.48
N PRO A 31 18.34 2.42 -6.65
CA PRO A 31 19.58 3.01 -7.17
C PRO A 31 19.51 4.52 -7.39
N VAL A 32 18.35 5.04 -7.78
CA VAL A 32 18.13 6.48 -8.02
C VAL A 32 18.02 7.23 -6.70
N MET A 33 17.29 6.67 -5.73
CA MET A 33 17.12 7.25 -4.41
C MET A 33 18.40 7.18 -3.58
N GLY A 34 19.27 6.20 -3.83
CA GLY A 34 20.50 5.97 -3.10
C GLY A 34 20.27 5.40 -1.71
N ILE A 35 21.19 4.54 -1.28
CA ILE A 35 21.28 4.05 0.11
C ILE A 35 22.21 4.99 0.88
N ALA A 36 21.85 5.34 2.12
CA ALA A 36 22.67 6.19 2.96
C ALA A 36 24.02 5.51 3.26
N PRO A 37 25.16 6.21 3.20
CA PRO A 37 26.45 5.66 3.60
C PRO A 37 26.46 5.12 5.04
N GLU A 38 25.69 5.76 5.92
CA GLU A 38 25.50 5.39 7.32
C GLU A 38 24.37 4.36 7.56
N SER A 39 23.82 3.75 6.50
CA SER A 39 22.77 2.73 6.61
C SER A 39 23.24 1.55 7.47
N SER A 40 22.41 1.17 8.44
CA SER A 40 22.65 0.00 9.30
C SER A 40 22.07 -1.30 8.72
N LEU A 41 21.18 -1.19 7.73
CA LEU A 41 20.56 -2.34 7.07
C LEU A 41 21.34 -2.77 5.83
N SER A 42 21.25 -4.07 5.52
CA SER A 42 21.76 -4.60 4.26
C SER A 42 21.04 -4.00 3.06
N ALA A 43 21.72 -3.91 1.91
CA ALA A 43 21.08 -3.46 0.67
C ALA A 43 19.83 -4.30 0.37
N GLN A 44 19.91 -5.63 0.52
CA GLN A 44 18.77 -6.52 0.29
C GLN A 44 17.55 -6.15 1.14
N THR A 45 17.73 -5.81 2.41
CA THR A 45 16.66 -5.36 3.30
C THR A 45 15.99 -4.08 2.78
N ILE A 46 16.79 -3.14 2.27
CA ILE A 46 16.28 -1.87 1.72
C ILE A 46 15.53 -2.09 0.41
N TYR A 47 16.03 -2.97 -0.47
CA TYR A 47 15.31 -3.37 -1.68
C TYR A 47 13.98 -4.06 -1.34
N ASN A 48 13.96 -4.92 -0.31
CA ASN A 48 12.72 -5.54 0.16
C ASN A 48 11.74 -4.49 0.70
N ALA A 49 12.21 -3.50 1.47
CA ALA A 49 11.36 -2.41 1.96
C ALA A 49 10.77 -1.57 0.80
N ALA A 50 11.56 -1.28 -0.22
CA ALA A 50 11.08 -0.59 -1.43
C ALA A 50 10.06 -1.42 -2.22
N LEU A 51 10.28 -2.74 -2.30
CA LEU A 51 9.33 -3.69 -2.86
C LEU A 51 7.99 -3.66 -2.10
N TYR A 52 8.04 -3.73 -0.76
CA TYR A 52 6.85 -3.68 0.08
C TYR A 52 6.11 -2.34 -0.02
N LEU A 53 6.84 -1.22 -0.15
CA LEU A 53 6.22 0.08 -0.42
C LEU A 53 5.44 0.06 -1.73
N GLY A 54 6.02 -0.49 -2.80
CA GLY A 54 5.36 -0.67 -4.09
C GLY A 54 4.08 -1.51 -3.99
N ILE A 55 4.15 -2.64 -3.27
CA ILE A 55 3.01 -3.52 -3.05
C ILE A 55 1.91 -2.82 -2.23
N GLY A 56 2.27 -2.15 -1.13
CA GLY A 56 1.32 -1.41 -0.30
C GLY A 56 0.63 -0.29 -1.08
N ASN A 57 1.38 0.45 -1.91
CA ASN A 57 0.82 1.47 -2.79
C ASN A 57 -0.16 0.87 -3.81
N GLN A 58 0.19 -0.26 -4.43
CA GLN A 58 -0.68 -0.88 -5.44
C GLN A 58 -1.94 -1.47 -4.85
N LEU A 59 -1.83 -2.16 -3.72
CA LEU A 59 -2.99 -2.64 -2.98
C LEU A 59 -3.91 -1.47 -2.62
N THR A 60 -3.35 -0.35 -2.13
CA THR A 60 -4.13 0.86 -1.83
C THR A 60 -4.79 1.46 -3.07
N ASN A 61 -4.13 1.47 -4.24
CA ASN A 61 -4.74 1.93 -5.49
C ASN A 61 -5.99 1.10 -5.82
N ILE A 62 -5.88 -0.23 -5.74
CA ILE A 62 -7.00 -1.15 -5.97
C ILE A 62 -8.15 -0.90 -4.99
N LEU A 63 -7.83 -0.80 -3.69
CA LEU A 63 -8.86 -0.57 -2.67
C LEU A 63 -9.54 0.80 -2.82
N ARG A 64 -8.83 1.81 -3.33
CA ARG A 64 -9.41 3.13 -3.58
C ARG A 64 -10.33 3.15 -4.81
N ASP A 65 -10.00 2.35 -5.82
CA ASP A 65 -10.54 2.44 -7.17
C ASP A 65 -11.54 1.31 -7.51
N VAL A 66 -11.96 0.50 -6.52
CA VAL A 66 -12.88 -0.65 -6.70
C VAL A 66 -14.13 -0.30 -7.52
N GLY A 67 -14.86 0.75 -7.15
CA GLY A 67 -16.07 1.16 -7.86
C GLY A 67 -15.81 1.58 -9.31
N GLU A 68 -14.69 2.23 -9.58
CA GLU A 68 -14.26 2.64 -10.92
C GLU A 68 -13.88 1.42 -11.76
N ASP A 69 -13.11 0.49 -11.21
CA ASP A 69 -12.75 -0.77 -11.86
C ASP A 69 -13.99 -1.62 -12.16
N ALA A 70 -14.93 -1.69 -11.23
CA ALA A 70 -16.21 -2.37 -11.40
C ALA A 70 -17.02 -1.80 -12.57
N SER A 71 -16.98 -0.48 -12.79
CA SER A 71 -17.63 0.17 -13.95
C SER A 71 -17.08 -0.28 -15.30
N ARG A 72 -15.84 -0.78 -15.30
CA ARG A 72 -15.11 -1.27 -16.46
C ARG A 72 -15.15 -2.80 -16.57
N GLY A 73 -15.98 -3.46 -15.76
CA GLY A 73 -16.09 -4.92 -15.69
C GLY A 73 -14.92 -5.63 -15.00
N ARG A 74 -14.09 -4.89 -14.24
CA ARG A 74 -12.88 -5.40 -13.60
C ARG A 74 -13.08 -5.54 -12.09
N VAL A 75 -12.48 -6.58 -11.51
CA VAL A 75 -12.52 -6.85 -10.06
C VAL A 75 -11.12 -7.34 -9.68
N TYR A 76 -10.31 -6.41 -9.18
CA TYR A 76 -8.95 -6.68 -8.71
C TYR A 76 -8.95 -7.12 -7.25
N LEU A 77 -9.82 -8.05 -6.89
CA LEU A 77 -9.99 -8.56 -5.53
C LEU A 77 -9.87 -10.09 -5.53
N PRO A 78 -9.26 -10.67 -4.49
CA PRO A 78 -9.05 -12.11 -4.38
C PRO A 78 -10.40 -12.82 -4.27
N GLN A 79 -10.72 -13.68 -5.24
CA GLN A 79 -12.04 -14.31 -5.34
C GLN A 79 -12.31 -15.28 -4.20
N ASP A 80 -11.31 -16.06 -3.79
CA ASP A 80 -11.38 -16.95 -2.63
C ASP A 80 -11.67 -16.21 -1.31
N GLU A 81 -11.13 -15.00 -1.16
CA GLU A 81 -11.37 -14.16 0.00
C GLU A 81 -12.74 -13.48 -0.07
N LEU A 82 -13.20 -13.04 -1.24
CA LEU A 82 -14.58 -12.57 -1.40
C LEU A 82 -15.58 -13.66 -0.97
N GLU A 83 -15.38 -14.91 -1.42
CA GLU A 83 -16.24 -16.03 -1.04
C GLU A 83 -16.27 -16.27 0.48
N LYS A 84 -15.15 -16.11 1.20
CA LYS A 84 -15.12 -16.24 2.68
C LYS A 84 -16.05 -15.25 3.39
N PHE A 85 -16.34 -14.10 2.78
CA PHE A 85 -17.28 -13.11 3.28
C PHE A 85 -18.68 -13.20 2.64
N GLY A 86 -18.95 -14.27 1.88
CA GLY A 86 -20.21 -14.48 1.19
C GLY A 86 -20.43 -13.50 0.02
N LEU A 87 -19.35 -12.96 -0.54
CA LEU A 87 -19.37 -12.00 -1.64
C LEU A 87 -19.00 -12.67 -2.96
N CYS A 88 -19.52 -12.13 -4.05
CA CYS A 88 -19.11 -12.46 -5.40
C CYS A 88 -19.03 -11.19 -6.27
N ASP A 89 -18.64 -11.36 -7.53
CA ASP A 89 -18.62 -10.28 -8.52
C ASP A 89 -19.92 -9.46 -8.59
N LYS A 90 -21.08 -10.13 -8.49
CA LYS A 90 -22.38 -9.44 -8.56
C LYS A 90 -22.56 -8.45 -7.42
N ASP A 91 -22.02 -8.74 -6.24
CA ASP A 91 -22.08 -7.84 -5.09
C ASP A 91 -21.22 -6.60 -5.33
N VAL A 92 -20.00 -6.79 -5.86
CA VAL A 92 -19.11 -5.68 -6.29
C VAL A 92 -19.80 -4.81 -7.34
N PHE A 93 -20.40 -5.43 -8.36
CA PHE A 93 -21.10 -4.71 -9.44
C PHE A 93 -22.40 -4.05 -9.00
N SER A 94 -23.08 -4.60 -7.98
CA SER A 94 -24.26 -3.97 -7.39
C SER A 94 -23.96 -2.66 -6.66
N ARG A 95 -22.67 -2.45 -6.31
CA ARG A 95 -22.16 -1.30 -5.55
C ARG A 95 -22.88 -1.08 -4.22
N LYS A 96 -23.35 -2.16 -3.59
CA LYS A 96 -23.96 -2.12 -2.27
C LYS A 96 -22.92 -2.43 -1.19
N VAL A 97 -22.79 -1.52 -0.23
CA VAL A 97 -21.90 -1.69 0.92
C VAL A 97 -22.64 -2.51 1.99
N THR A 98 -22.43 -3.83 1.97
CA THR A 98 -22.97 -4.77 2.94
C THR A 98 -22.03 -4.91 4.14
N GLU A 99 -22.47 -5.60 5.20
CA GLU A 99 -21.58 -5.89 6.33
C GLU A 99 -20.42 -6.82 5.93
N GLY A 100 -20.69 -7.83 5.10
CA GLY A 100 -19.64 -8.69 4.54
C GLY A 100 -18.60 -7.89 3.75
N TRP A 101 -19.03 -6.84 3.02
CA TRP A 101 -18.11 -5.92 2.34
C TRP A 101 -17.20 -5.17 3.32
N ARG A 102 -17.76 -4.63 4.40
CA ARG A 102 -16.97 -3.90 5.42
C ARG A 102 -15.92 -4.82 6.05
N GLU A 103 -16.30 -6.03 6.43
CA GLU A 103 -15.38 -6.99 7.04
C GLU A 103 -14.27 -7.42 6.05
N PHE A 104 -14.62 -7.70 4.80
CA PHE A 104 -13.65 -7.96 3.74
C PHE A 104 -12.66 -6.78 3.59
N MET A 105 -13.17 -5.56 3.52
CA MET A 105 -12.35 -4.35 3.38
C MET A 105 -11.41 -4.11 4.56
N LYS A 106 -11.85 -4.38 5.80
CA LYS A 106 -11.00 -4.32 7.00
C LYS A 106 -9.79 -5.25 6.87
N GLU A 107 -9.98 -6.46 6.32
CA GLU A 107 -8.87 -7.40 6.11
C GLU A 107 -7.87 -6.91 5.06
N GLN A 108 -8.36 -6.38 3.94
CA GLN A 108 -7.49 -5.85 2.89
C GLN A 108 -6.73 -4.61 3.34
N ILE A 109 -7.36 -3.73 4.12
CA ILE A 109 -6.71 -2.54 4.70
C ILE A 109 -5.64 -2.95 5.71
N ARG A 110 -5.93 -3.92 6.58
CA ARG A 110 -4.95 -4.47 7.52
C ARG A 110 -3.72 -5.01 6.80
N ARG A 111 -3.94 -5.74 5.69
CA ARG A 111 -2.86 -6.24 4.82
C ARG A 111 -2.04 -5.12 4.18
N ALA A 112 -2.69 -4.07 3.68
CA ALA A 112 -1.99 -2.92 3.11
C ALA A 112 -1.12 -2.21 4.16
N ARG A 113 -1.65 -2.00 5.36
CA ARG A 113 -0.90 -1.43 6.49
C ARG A 113 0.30 -2.28 6.88
N PHE A 114 0.17 -3.60 6.88
CA PHE A 114 1.29 -4.51 7.12
C PHE A 114 2.45 -4.30 6.13
N PHE A 115 2.17 -4.16 4.83
CA PHE A 115 3.23 -3.86 3.85
C PHE A 115 3.84 -2.47 4.05
N PHE A 116 3.05 -1.48 4.44
CA PHE A 116 3.60 -0.16 4.80
C PHE A 116 4.50 -0.24 6.04
N ASP A 117 4.10 -0.97 7.07
CA ASP A 117 4.91 -1.13 8.29
C ASP A 117 6.27 -1.79 7.97
N LEU A 118 6.29 -2.80 7.08
CA LEU A 118 7.54 -3.40 6.58
C LEU A 118 8.39 -2.42 5.74
N ALA A 119 7.75 -1.47 5.05
CA ALA A 119 8.45 -0.48 4.23
C ALA A 119 9.06 0.67 5.02
N GLU A 120 8.48 1.03 6.18
CA GLU A 120 8.93 2.16 7.01
C GLU A 120 10.39 2.04 7.43
N GLU A 121 10.87 0.82 7.72
CA GLU A 121 12.24 0.60 8.18
C GLU A 121 13.27 0.98 7.11
N GLY A 122 12.99 0.66 5.84
CA GLY A 122 13.88 0.99 4.73
C GLY A 122 13.86 2.46 4.32
N ALA A 123 12.76 3.18 4.58
CA ALA A 123 12.63 4.59 4.20
C ALA A 123 13.71 5.48 4.87
N ASN A 124 14.08 5.19 6.12
CA ASN A 124 15.14 5.91 6.83
C ASN A 124 16.55 5.50 6.44
N GLN A 125 16.72 4.40 5.71
CA GLN A 125 18.02 3.92 5.24
C GLN A 125 18.43 4.50 3.88
N LEU A 126 17.51 5.20 3.21
CA LEU A 126 17.80 5.89 1.96
C LEU A 126 18.67 7.13 2.18
N HIS A 127 19.31 7.60 1.11
CA HIS A 127 20.03 8.86 1.11
C HIS A 127 19.13 10.01 1.60
N LYS A 128 19.70 10.95 2.39
CA LYS A 128 18.94 12.00 3.10
C LYS A 128 17.97 12.78 2.21
N ALA A 129 18.39 13.10 0.98
CA ALA A 129 17.57 13.84 0.01
C ALA A 129 16.30 13.07 -0.43
N SER A 130 16.32 11.74 -0.34
CA SER A 130 15.25 10.86 -0.83
C SER A 130 14.25 10.49 0.26
N ARG A 131 14.62 10.60 1.54
CA ARG A 131 13.78 10.18 2.67
C ARG A 131 12.46 10.93 2.74
N TRP A 132 12.47 12.25 2.59
CA TRP A 132 11.26 13.07 2.73
C TRP A 132 10.20 12.79 1.66
N PRO A 133 10.52 12.73 0.36
CA PRO A 133 9.57 12.30 -0.66
C PRO A 133 9.00 10.89 -0.41
N VAL A 134 9.84 9.94 0.00
CA VAL A 134 9.42 8.55 0.27
C VAL A 134 8.48 8.47 1.47
N TRP A 135 8.80 9.13 2.58
CA TRP A 135 7.91 9.23 3.74
C TRP A 135 6.60 9.94 3.40
N SER A 136 6.67 11.00 2.60
CA SER A 136 5.48 11.71 2.15
C SER A 136 4.57 10.79 1.34
N SER A 137 5.12 10.03 0.39
CA SER A 137 4.36 9.06 -0.39
C SER A 137 3.73 7.99 0.52
N LEU A 138 4.54 7.35 1.38
CA LEU A 138 4.08 6.30 2.30
C LEU A 138 2.92 6.79 3.17
N MET A 139 3.08 7.96 3.81
CA MET A 139 2.05 8.53 4.68
C MET A 139 0.79 8.90 3.91
N LEU A 140 0.91 9.54 2.75
CA LEU A 140 -0.24 9.91 1.93
C LEU A 140 -1.04 8.69 1.47
N TYR A 141 -0.36 7.58 1.15
CA TYR A 141 -1.02 6.34 0.80
C TYR A 141 -1.72 5.69 2.01
N ARG A 142 -1.11 5.68 3.20
CA ARG A 142 -1.79 5.24 4.43
C ARG A 142 -3.05 6.07 4.71
N MET A 143 -3.01 7.37 4.46
CA MET A 143 -4.17 8.27 4.63
C MET A 143 -5.31 8.01 3.64
N ILE A 144 -5.05 7.38 2.49
CA ILE A 144 -6.11 6.91 1.60
C ILE A 144 -6.88 5.78 2.27
N LEU A 145 -6.19 4.84 2.93
CA LEU A 145 -6.82 3.77 3.69
C LEU A 145 -7.68 4.33 4.83
N ASP A 146 -7.14 5.31 5.57
CA ASP A 146 -7.91 6.03 6.59
C ASP A 146 -9.17 6.69 5.98
N SER A 147 -9.10 7.17 4.73
CA SER A 147 -10.24 7.80 4.05
C SER A 147 -11.30 6.78 3.63
N ILE A 148 -10.91 5.53 3.33
CA ILE A 148 -11.85 4.43 3.10
C ILE A 148 -12.57 4.09 4.42
N GLU A 149 -11.84 3.96 5.52
CA GLU A 149 -12.41 3.68 6.85
C GLU A 149 -13.36 4.80 7.31
N ASN A 150 -12.96 6.06 7.14
CA ASN A 150 -13.77 7.23 7.53
C ASN A 150 -15.08 7.39 6.73
N ASN A 151 -15.17 6.76 5.56
CA ASN A 151 -16.38 6.74 4.74
C ASN A 151 -17.11 5.39 4.85
N ASP A 152 -16.98 4.72 5.99
CA ASP A 152 -17.65 3.44 6.28
C ASP A 152 -17.39 2.36 5.21
N TYR A 153 -16.16 2.31 4.70
CA TYR A 153 -15.70 1.36 3.69
C TYR A 153 -16.42 1.43 2.34
N ASP A 154 -17.13 2.53 2.06
CA ASP A 154 -17.74 2.80 0.77
C ASP A 154 -16.71 3.29 -0.25
N ASN A 155 -16.01 2.32 -0.85
CA ASN A 155 -15.14 2.47 -2.03
C ASN A 155 -15.80 1.95 -3.33
N LEU A 156 -17.05 1.48 -3.23
CA LEU A 156 -17.86 1.01 -4.34
C LEU A 156 -18.58 2.14 -5.05
N THR A 157 -19.03 3.17 -4.31
CA THR A 157 -19.74 4.32 -4.87
C THR A 157 -18.92 5.61 -4.80
N LYS A 158 -18.00 5.70 -3.83
CA LYS A 158 -17.16 6.89 -3.63
C LYS A 158 -15.69 6.52 -3.67
N ARG A 159 -14.95 7.16 -4.58
CA ARG A 159 -13.50 7.02 -4.64
C ARG A 159 -12.86 7.72 -3.44
N ALA A 160 -12.05 7.01 -2.65
CA ALA A 160 -11.36 7.62 -1.52
C ALA A 160 -10.23 8.56 -1.96
N TYR A 161 -10.04 9.69 -1.28
CA TYR A 161 -8.93 10.60 -1.58
C TYR A 161 -8.52 11.39 -0.33
N VAL A 162 -7.25 11.79 -0.31
CA VAL A 162 -6.75 12.70 0.73
C VAL A 162 -6.93 14.14 0.26
N GLY A 163 -7.71 14.93 1.00
CA GLY A 163 -7.94 16.35 0.71
C GLY A 163 -6.65 17.19 0.83
N ARG A 164 -6.62 18.34 0.14
CA ARG A 164 -5.42 19.22 0.08
C ARG A 164 -4.88 19.61 1.45
N THR A 165 -5.75 19.99 2.38
CA THR A 165 -5.37 20.37 3.75
C THR A 165 -4.70 19.21 4.49
N LYS A 166 -5.28 18.00 4.43
CA LYS A 166 -4.69 16.80 5.03
C LYS A 166 -3.32 16.48 4.41
N LYS A 167 -3.17 16.62 3.09
CA LYS A 167 -1.86 16.44 2.43
C LYS A 167 -0.82 17.42 2.96
N LEU A 168 -1.15 18.70 3.05
CA LEU A 168 -0.25 19.74 3.57
C LEU A 168 0.13 19.49 5.03
N MET A 169 -0.82 19.07 5.87
CA MET A 169 -0.55 18.74 7.27
C MET A 169 0.33 17.49 7.44
N ALA A 170 0.32 16.56 6.47
CA ALA A 170 1.17 15.37 6.51
C ALA A 170 2.65 15.68 6.22
N LEU A 171 2.95 16.72 5.44
CA LEU A 171 4.33 17.00 4.99
C LEU A 171 5.30 17.33 6.13
N PRO A 172 4.95 18.15 7.14
CA PRO A 172 5.83 18.39 8.29
C PRO A 172 6.09 17.11 9.11
N VAL A 173 5.08 16.25 9.26
CA VAL A 173 5.22 14.97 9.98
C VAL A 173 6.13 14.02 9.19
N ALA A 174 5.96 13.95 7.87
CA ALA A 174 6.83 13.17 6.99
C ALA A 174 8.27 13.68 7.04
N TYR A 175 8.47 15.00 7.10
CA TYR A 175 9.78 15.61 7.25
C TYR A 175 10.43 15.24 8.59
N ALA A 176 9.69 15.36 9.69
CA ALA A 176 10.18 14.95 11.02
C ALA A 176 10.58 13.47 11.05
N LYS A 177 9.80 12.57 10.43
CA LYS A 177 10.16 11.16 10.28
C LYS A 177 11.43 10.97 9.43
N ALA A 178 11.56 11.70 8.32
CA ALA A 178 12.73 11.64 7.44
C ALA A 178 14.04 12.10 8.11
N LEU A 179 13.96 12.97 9.13
CA LEU A 179 15.11 13.39 9.93
C LEU A 179 15.58 12.32 10.93
N SER A 180 14.77 11.29 11.20
CA SER A 180 15.17 10.21 12.10
C SER A 180 16.35 9.45 11.50
N SER A 181 17.45 9.36 12.25
CA SER A 181 18.63 8.61 11.84
C SER A 181 18.29 7.12 11.66
N PRO A 182 19.00 6.41 10.76
CA PRO A 182 19.03 4.96 10.76
C PRO A 182 19.25 4.43 12.17
N ARG A 183 18.33 3.60 12.70
CA ARG A 183 18.54 2.97 14.00
C ARG A 183 19.75 2.03 13.88
N THR A 184 20.74 2.24 14.73
CA THR A 184 22.01 1.51 14.72
C THR A 184 22.02 0.26 15.59
N THR A 185 20.94 -0.05 16.32
CA THR A 185 20.93 -1.18 17.25
C THR A 185 20.74 -2.50 16.53
N PRO A 186 21.72 -3.42 16.55
CA PRO A 186 21.54 -4.78 16.11
C PRO A 186 20.54 -5.49 17.04
N PRO A 187 19.66 -6.38 16.52
CA PRO A 187 18.64 -7.06 17.32
C PRO A 187 19.21 -7.98 18.42
N TRP A 188 20.52 -8.19 18.50
CA TRP A 188 21.20 -9.10 19.43
C TRP A 188 21.78 -8.43 20.69
N GLN A 189 21.66 -7.10 20.84
CA GLN A 189 22.26 -6.37 21.97
C GLN A 189 21.27 -6.00 23.08
N SER A 190 20.06 -6.56 23.04
CA SER A 190 19.08 -6.44 24.13
C SER A 190 18.87 -7.82 24.77
N CYS A 191 19.90 -8.28 25.50
CA CYS A 191 19.78 -9.35 26.49
C CYS A 191 19.79 -8.73 27.88
#